data_AF-A0A9D8E5N4-F1
#
_entry.id   AF-A0A9D8E5N4-F1
#
_cell.length_a   1.000
_cell.length_b   1.000
_cell.length_c   1.000
_cell.angle_alpha   90.00
_cell.angle_beta   90.00
_cell.angle_gamma   90.00
#
_symmetry.space_group_name_H-M   'P 1'
#
loop_
_entity.id
_entity.type
_entity.pdbx_description
1 polymer ?
#
loop_
_entity_poly.entity_id
_entity_poly.type
_entity_poly.pdbx_seq_one_letter_code
_entity_poly.pdbx_strand_id
1 'polypeptide(L)'
;MGGERFPYLWVPELHASGHGFHVHFAVGRFVGRGLIEEAWGRGFVFIKLIQGLPVGSGVRDEARVAARYLSKYLGKGMGGAGGLNRYDVAQGFQPEAWPITGPTVAGVIGEASARMGGPPDYVWRSECQPGWRGPQAVWLSWR
;
A
#
# COMPACT_ATOMS: atom_id res chain seq x y z
N MET A 1 7.00 18.40 -16.58
CA MET A 1 5.82 18.09 -15.73
C MET A 1 5.23 19.41 -15.25
N GLY A 2 3.94 19.69 -15.48
CA GLY A 2 3.33 21.02 -15.29
C GLY A 2 3.17 21.54 -13.84
N GLY A 3 4.14 21.29 -12.95
CA GLY A 3 4.24 21.90 -11.60
C GLY A 3 3.24 21.42 -10.55
N GLU A 4 2.11 20.84 -10.94
CA GLU A 4 1.09 20.34 -10.02
C GLU A 4 1.56 19.14 -9.20
N ARG A 5 1.21 19.13 -7.91
CA ARG A 5 1.46 18.01 -6.99
C ARG A 5 0.55 16.84 -7.34
N PHE A 6 1.04 15.62 -7.19
CA PHE A 6 0.27 14.40 -7.43
C PHE A 6 0.63 13.30 -6.41
N PRO A 7 -0.30 12.37 -6.12
CA PRO A 7 -0.02 11.28 -5.21
C PRO A 7 0.99 10.31 -5.83
N TYR A 8 1.97 9.92 -5.02
CA TYR A 8 2.83 8.77 -5.28
C TYR A 8 3.04 7.96 -4.01
N LEU A 9 3.38 6.69 -4.19
CA LEU A 9 3.82 5.76 -3.16
C LEU A 9 5.05 5.04 -3.68
N TRP A 10 6.09 4.90 -2.87
CA TRP A 10 7.28 4.14 -3.25
C TRP A 10 7.83 3.26 -2.13
N VAL A 11 8.53 2.20 -2.53
CA VAL A 11 9.14 1.19 -1.65
C VAL A 11 10.56 0.88 -2.16
N PRO A 12 11.60 0.98 -1.31
CA PRO A 12 12.92 0.47 -1.63
C PRO A 12 12.98 -1.05 -1.49
N GLU A 13 13.71 -1.71 -2.38
CA GLU A 13 14.10 -3.12 -2.27
C GLU A 13 15.60 -3.22 -2.52
N LEU A 14 16.36 -3.84 -1.62
CA LEU A 14 17.74 -4.23 -1.92
C LEU A 14 17.71 -5.49 -2.80
N HIS A 15 18.38 -5.46 -3.96
CA HIS A 15 18.42 -6.62 -4.84
C HIS A 15 19.07 -7.82 -4.15
N ALA A 16 18.55 -9.04 -4.40
CA ALA A 16 19.00 -10.25 -3.73
C ALA A 16 20.50 -10.56 -3.94
N SER A 17 21.08 -10.14 -5.07
CA SER A 17 22.52 -10.28 -5.35
C SER A 17 23.39 -9.15 -4.80
N GLY A 18 22.80 -8.17 -4.10
CA GLY A 18 23.52 -7.06 -3.46
C GLY A 18 24.05 -5.98 -4.41
N HIS A 19 23.78 -6.06 -5.72
CA HIS A 19 24.35 -5.13 -6.70
C HIS A 19 23.73 -3.72 -6.72
N GLY A 20 22.71 -3.46 -5.89
CA GLY A 20 22.04 -2.16 -5.85
C GLY A 20 20.61 -2.20 -5.32
N PHE A 21 20.01 -1.01 -5.26
CA PHE A 21 18.63 -0.79 -4.85
C PHE A 21 17.69 -0.75 -6.05
N HIS A 22 16.54 -1.36 -5.87
CA HIS A 22 15.35 -1.16 -6.66
C HIS A 22 14.44 -0.15 -5.98
N VAL A 23 13.84 0.72 -6.78
CA VAL A 23 12.77 1.61 -6.34
C VAL A 23 11.51 1.21 -7.08
N HIS A 24 10.54 0.67 -6.35
CA HIS A 24 9.21 0.41 -6.90
C HIS A 24 8.32 1.57 -6.50
N PHE A 25 7.71 2.25 -7.48
CA PHE A 25 6.81 3.36 -7.20
C PHE A 25 5.55 3.28 -8.06
N ALA A 26 4.45 3.78 -7.49
CA ALA A 26 3.18 3.96 -8.16
C ALA A 26 2.81 5.44 -8.15
N VAL A 27 2.27 5.92 -9.27
CA VAL A 27 1.83 7.30 -9.47
C VAL A 27 0.38 7.31 -9.92
N GLY A 28 -0.42 8.25 -9.42
CA GLY A 28 -1.84 8.37 -9.76
C GLY A 28 -2.12 8.90 -11.18
N ARG A 29 -1.10 8.94 -12.04
CA ARG A 29 -1.19 9.42 -13.42
C ARG A 29 -0.12 8.79 -14.29
N PHE A 30 -0.30 8.83 -15.60
CA PHE A 30 0.76 8.43 -16.52
C PHE A 30 1.95 9.39 -16.46
N VAL A 31 3.16 8.83 -16.34
CA VAL A 31 4.42 9.55 -16.50
C VAL A 31 5.22 8.83 -17.58
N GLY A 32 5.59 9.57 -18.64
CA GLY A 32 6.32 8.99 -19.76
C GLY A 32 7.70 8.47 -19.33
N ARG A 33 8.09 7.30 -19.87
CA ARG A 33 9.35 6.61 -19.52
C ARG A 33 10.57 7.51 -19.61
N GLY A 34 10.69 8.31 -20.67
CA GLY A 34 11.83 9.20 -20.87
C GLY A 34 12.01 10.22 -19.74
N LEU A 35 10.93 10.75 -19.17
CA LEU A 35 11.02 11.67 -18.02
C LEU A 35 11.54 10.98 -16.76
N ILE A 36 11.20 9.70 -16.59
CA ILE A 36 11.67 8.91 -15.45
C ILE A 36 13.15 8.59 -15.64
N GLU A 37 13.56 8.22 -16.85
CA GLU A 37 14.97 7.97 -17.19
C GLU A 37 15.84 9.20 -16.99
N GLU A 38 15.38 10.36 -17.47
CA GLU A 38 16.05 11.65 -17.30
C GLU A 38 16.20 12.03 -15.82
N ALA A 39 15.12 11.90 -15.04
CA ALA A 39 15.14 12.26 -13.62
C ALA A 39 15.97 11.28 -12.77
N TRP A 40 15.94 9.99 -13.10
CA TRP A 40 16.63 8.95 -12.33
C TRP A 40 18.13 8.91 -12.66
N GLY A 41 18.48 9.04 -13.95
CA GLY A 41 19.86 9.18 -14.43
C GLY A 41 20.78 7.97 -14.17
N ARG A 42 20.25 6.83 -13.69
CA ARG A 42 21.04 5.65 -13.30
C ARG A 42 20.32 4.34 -13.60
N GLY A 43 21.06 3.27 -13.89
CA GLY A 43 20.51 1.92 -13.97
C GLY A 43 19.40 1.76 -15.03
N PHE A 44 18.38 0.95 -14.71
CA PHE A 44 17.32 0.56 -15.63
C PHE A 44 15.96 1.05 -15.14
N VAL A 45 15.14 1.60 -16.06
CA VAL A 45 13.76 1.99 -15.79
C VAL A 45 12.81 1.06 -16.53
N PHE A 46 11.93 0.40 -15.77
CA PHE A 46 10.86 -0.45 -16.27
C PHE A 46 9.51 0.07 -15.81
N ILE A 47 8.56 0.22 -16.75
CA ILE A 47 7.19 0.63 -16.46
C ILE A 47 6.26 -0.52 -16.84
N LYS A 48 5.33 -0.83 -15.94
CA LYS A 48 4.28 -1.80 -16.19
C LYS A 48 2.92 -1.13 -15.98
N LEU A 49 2.04 -1.27 -16.97
CA LEU A 49 0.63 -0.95 -16.78
C LEU A 49 0.00 -2.03 -15.91
N ILE A 50 -0.80 -1.63 -14.91
CA ILE A 50 -1.59 -2.57 -14.13
C ILE A 50 -2.64 -3.18 -15.05
N GLN A 51 -2.67 -4.52 -15.13
CA GLN A 51 -3.54 -5.29 -16.01
C GLN A 51 -4.28 -6.36 -15.22
N GLY A 52 -5.34 -6.93 -15.81
CA GLY A 52 -6.09 -8.04 -15.21
C GLY A 52 -7.15 -7.60 -14.20
N LEU A 53 -7.67 -6.39 -14.34
CA LEU A 53 -8.82 -5.91 -13.58
C LEU A 53 -10.14 -6.30 -14.30
N PRO A 54 -11.19 -6.70 -13.55
CA PRO A 54 -12.51 -6.92 -14.12
C PRO A 54 -13.04 -5.72 -14.90
N VAL A 55 -13.87 -5.98 -15.92
CA VAL A 55 -14.59 -4.92 -16.63
C VAL A 55 -15.45 -4.14 -15.65
N GLY A 56 -15.37 -2.81 -15.69
CA GLY A 56 -16.07 -1.92 -14.76
C GLY A 56 -15.29 -1.58 -13.49
N SER A 57 -14.07 -2.11 -13.32
CA SER A 57 -13.17 -1.67 -12.25
C SER A 57 -12.85 -0.18 -12.35
N GLY A 58 -12.83 0.48 -11.20
CA GLY A 58 -12.54 1.91 -11.10
C GLY A 58 -11.14 2.18 -10.54
N VAL A 59 -10.84 3.47 -10.36
CA VAL A 59 -9.57 3.98 -9.80
C VAL A 59 -9.22 3.33 -8.45
N ARG A 60 -10.23 3.03 -7.63
CA ARG A 60 -10.03 2.35 -6.33
C ARG A 60 -9.47 0.94 -6.50
N ASP A 61 -9.95 0.18 -7.48
CA ASP A 61 -9.51 -1.21 -7.70
C ASP A 61 -8.10 -1.23 -8.29
N GLU A 62 -7.79 -0.29 -9.20
CA GLU A 62 -6.44 -0.05 -9.70
C GLU A 62 -5.46 0.26 -8.55
N ALA A 63 -5.83 1.17 -7.66
CA ALA A 63 -5.02 1.54 -6.50
C ALA A 63 -4.79 0.35 -5.55
N ARG A 64 -5.80 -0.50 -5.34
CA ARG A 64 -5.67 -1.73 -4.52
C ARG A 64 -4.68 -2.72 -5.14
N VAL A 65 -4.73 -2.91 -6.46
CA VAL A 65 -3.77 -3.79 -7.15
C VAL A 65 -2.35 -3.21 -7.07
N ALA A 66 -2.19 -1.89 -7.24
CA ALA A 66 -0.92 -1.21 -7.08
C ALA A 66 -0.35 -1.39 -5.66
N ALA A 67 -1.17 -1.13 -4.64
CA ALA A 67 -0.79 -1.26 -3.23
C ALA A 67 -0.39 -2.71 -2.89
N ARG A 68 -1.12 -3.70 -3.40
CA ARG A 68 -0.78 -5.12 -3.25
C ARG A 68 0.57 -5.46 -3.89
N TYR A 69 0.82 -4.96 -5.11
CA TYR A 69 2.09 -5.16 -5.79
C TYR A 69 3.25 -4.57 -4.98
N LEU A 70 3.13 -3.33 -4.51
CA LEU A 70 4.17 -2.67 -3.72
C LEU A 70 4.37 -3.34 -2.36
N SER A 71 3.31 -3.85 -1.73
CA SER A 71 3.37 -4.56 -0.45
C SER A 71 4.24 -5.82 -0.49
N LYS A 72 4.39 -6.45 -1.67
CA LYS A 72 5.33 -7.57 -1.88
C LYS A 72 6.77 -7.18 -1.52
N TYR A 73 7.13 -5.92 -1.73
CA TYR A 73 8.48 -5.40 -1.55
C TYR A 73 8.72 -4.85 -0.15
N LEU A 74 7.67 -4.53 0.62
CA LEU A 74 7.79 -4.14 2.03
C LEU A 74 8.46 -5.20 2.92
N GLY A 75 8.32 -6.48 2.54
CA GLY A 75 8.93 -7.60 3.26
C GLY A 75 10.28 -8.06 2.70
N LYS A 76 10.65 -7.61 1.50
CA LYS A 76 11.85 -8.08 0.80
C LYS A 76 13.06 -7.20 1.10
N GLY A 77 14.22 -7.82 1.23
CA GLY A 77 15.51 -7.12 1.25
C GLY A 77 15.84 -6.32 2.52
N MET A 78 14.93 -6.24 3.49
CA MET A 78 15.10 -5.44 4.72
C MET A 78 14.94 -6.30 6.00
N GLY A 79 15.63 -7.44 6.06
CA GLY A 79 15.67 -8.27 7.27
C GLY A 79 16.14 -7.47 8.49
N GLY A 80 15.46 -7.60 9.63
CA GLY A 80 15.79 -6.88 10.86
C GLY A 80 15.15 -5.49 11.01
N ALA A 81 14.53 -4.93 9.96
CA ALA A 81 13.87 -3.61 10.00
C ALA A 81 12.42 -3.67 10.55
N GLY A 82 12.12 -4.58 11.47
CA GLY A 82 10.81 -4.73 12.09
C GLY A 82 10.35 -3.44 12.77
N GLY A 83 9.14 -2.96 12.47
CA GLY A 83 8.58 -1.74 13.09
C GLY A 83 9.06 -0.40 12.50
N LEU A 84 9.90 -0.41 11.46
CA LEU A 84 10.31 0.80 10.74
C LEU A 84 9.39 1.09 9.56
N ASN A 85 9.26 2.37 9.18
CA ASN A 85 8.54 2.75 7.97
C ASN A 85 9.32 2.25 6.73
N ARG A 86 8.65 1.51 5.84
CA ARG A 86 9.26 0.87 4.67
C ARG A 86 8.69 1.35 3.34
N TYR A 87 7.81 2.34 3.40
CA TYR A 87 7.32 3.04 2.22
C TYR A 87 7.30 4.53 2.50
N ASP A 88 7.25 5.33 1.45
CA ASP A 88 6.96 6.74 1.58
C ASP A 88 5.91 7.14 0.56
N VAL A 89 5.20 8.21 0.89
CA VAL A 89 4.14 8.79 0.07
C VAL A 89 4.47 10.22 -0.27
N ALA A 90 3.84 10.74 -1.32
CA ALA A 90 3.96 12.15 -1.66
C ALA A 90 3.62 13.03 -0.45
N GLN A 91 4.44 14.07 -0.21
CA GLN A 91 4.18 15.03 0.84
C GLN A 91 2.82 15.70 0.65
N GLY A 92 1.99 15.69 1.71
CA GLY A 92 0.61 16.17 1.66
C GLY A 92 -0.41 15.14 1.15
N PHE A 93 0.03 13.92 0.82
CA PHE A 93 -0.82 12.80 0.43
C PHE A 93 -0.76 11.64 1.43
N GLN A 94 -0.32 11.91 2.66
CA GLN A 94 -0.38 10.95 3.75
C GLN A 94 -1.84 10.52 3.99
N PRO A 95 -2.12 9.22 4.18
CA PRO A 95 -3.46 8.79 4.54
C PRO A 95 -3.84 9.38 5.90
N GLU A 96 -5.04 9.92 5.99
CA GLU A 96 -5.59 10.42 7.24
C GLU A 96 -6.10 9.27 8.10
N ALA A 97 -5.82 9.31 9.40
CA ALA A 97 -6.33 8.33 10.35
C ALA A 97 -7.71 8.78 10.86
N TRP A 98 -8.74 8.00 10.55
CA TRP A 98 -10.11 8.29 10.95
C TRP A 98 -10.51 7.38 12.12
N PRO A 99 -10.55 7.88 13.36
CA PRO A 99 -10.97 7.07 14.49
C PRO A 99 -12.45 6.70 14.36
N ILE A 100 -12.76 5.43 14.64
CA ILE A 100 -14.12 4.92 14.73
C ILE A 100 -14.29 4.37 16.14
N THR A 101 -15.30 4.85 16.85
CA THR A 101 -15.65 4.39 18.20
C THR A 101 -17.10 3.95 18.23
N GLY A 102 -17.40 2.99 19.10
CA GLY A 102 -18.75 2.45 19.23
C GLY A 102 -18.85 1.53 20.44
N PRO A 103 -20.07 1.21 20.88
CA PRO A 103 -20.28 0.43 22.09
C PRO A 103 -19.95 -1.06 21.91
N THR A 104 -19.87 -1.55 20.67
CA THR A 104 -19.60 -2.95 20.35
C THR A 104 -18.58 -3.07 19.22
N VAL A 105 -17.80 -4.15 19.25
CA VAL A 105 -16.88 -4.50 18.15
C VAL A 105 -17.63 -4.66 16.83
N ALA A 106 -18.80 -5.31 16.85
CA ALA A 106 -19.63 -5.48 15.66
C ALA A 106 -20.08 -4.14 15.05
N GLY A 107 -20.46 -3.17 15.90
CA GLY A 107 -20.83 -1.82 15.45
C GLY A 107 -19.67 -1.08 14.80
N VAL A 108 -18.47 -1.14 15.41
CA VAL A 108 -17.25 -0.52 14.84
C VAL A 108 -16.86 -1.17 13.50
N ILE A 109 -16.94 -2.50 13.39
CA ILE A 109 -16.68 -3.21 12.13
C ILE A 109 -17.73 -2.83 11.07
N GLY A 110 -19.01 -2.71 11.46
CA GLY A 110 -20.08 -2.31 10.56
C GLY A 110 -19.86 -0.91 9.97
N GLU A 111 -19.54 0.07 10.82
CA GLU A 111 -19.19 1.44 10.41
C GLU A 111 -17.97 1.46 9.49
N ALA A 112 -16.90 0.73 9.84
CA ALA A 112 -15.73 0.60 8.98
C ALA A 112 -16.07 -0.01 7.61
N SER A 113 -16.90 -1.06 7.60
CA SER A 113 -17.34 -1.73 6.37
C SER A 113 -18.16 -0.81 5.46
N ALA A 114 -19.04 0.01 6.03
CA ALA A 114 -19.82 1.00 5.29
C ALA A 114 -18.89 2.02 4.59
N ARG A 115 -17.89 2.55 5.31
CA ARG A 115 -16.91 3.50 4.75
C ARG A 115 -16.02 2.86 3.68
N MET A 116 -15.68 1.59 3.84
CA MET A 116 -14.87 0.84 2.89
C MET A 116 -15.68 0.30 1.69
N GLY A 117 -17.01 0.47 1.71
CA GLY A 117 -17.93 0.09 0.64
C GLY A 117 -18.25 -1.41 0.57
N GLY A 118 -18.14 -2.13 1.68
CA GLY A 118 -18.45 -3.56 1.76
C GLY A 118 -17.84 -4.26 2.98
N PRO A 119 -18.18 -5.54 3.23
CA PRO A 119 -17.57 -6.32 4.31
C PRO A 119 -16.08 -6.56 4.05
N PRO A 120 -15.26 -6.73 5.11
CA PRO A 120 -13.85 -7.06 4.96
C PRO A 120 -13.66 -8.47 4.38
N ASP A 121 -12.69 -8.63 3.50
CA ASP A 121 -12.28 -9.94 2.94
C ASP A 121 -11.51 -10.78 3.95
N TYR A 122 -10.89 -10.14 4.93
CA TYR A 122 -10.14 -10.81 5.98
C TYR A 122 -10.30 -10.10 7.32
N VAL A 123 -10.52 -10.91 8.34
CA VAL A 123 -10.66 -10.47 9.73
C VAL A 123 -9.72 -11.31 10.58
N TRP A 124 -8.75 -10.65 11.21
CA TRP A 124 -7.95 -11.24 12.27
C TRP A 124 -8.43 -10.71 13.61
N ARG A 125 -8.54 -11.62 14.59
CA ARG A 125 -8.92 -11.27 15.95
C ARG A 125 -7.94 -11.88 16.91
N SER A 126 -7.50 -11.09 17.88
CA SER A 126 -6.58 -11.55 18.91
C SER A 126 -7.16 -12.70 19.74
N GLU A 127 -8.49 -12.79 19.89
CA GLU A 127 -9.18 -13.86 20.61
C GLU A 127 -9.00 -15.24 19.96
N CYS A 128 -8.80 -15.27 18.64
CA CYS A 128 -8.55 -16.50 17.89
C CYS A 128 -7.06 -16.84 17.79
N GLN A 129 -6.17 -16.04 18.40
CA GLN A 129 -4.72 -16.23 18.34
C GLN A 129 -4.22 -16.96 19.59
N PRO A 130 -3.78 -18.23 19.47
CA PRO A 130 -3.23 -18.96 20.60
C PRO A 130 -2.06 -18.21 21.25
N GLY A 131 -2.10 -18.07 22.59
CA GLY A 131 -1.03 -17.45 23.37
C GLY A 131 -1.01 -15.92 23.36
N TRP A 132 -2.03 -15.24 22.82
CA TRP A 132 -2.12 -13.77 22.87
C TRP A 132 -2.26 -13.27 24.32
N ARG A 133 -1.40 -12.32 24.72
CA ARG A 133 -1.40 -11.72 26.08
C ARG A 133 -1.66 -10.21 26.09
N GLY A 134 -1.94 -9.61 24.93
CA GLY A 134 -2.21 -8.18 24.80
C GLY A 134 -3.69 -7.82 24.95
N PRO A 135 -4.06 -6.53 24.82
CA PRO A 135 -5.45 -6.10 24.73
C PRO A 135 -6.19 -6.79 23.59
N GLN A 136 -7.52 -6.85 23.69
CA GLN A 136 -8.34 -7.32 22.57
C GLN A 136 -8.13 -6.43 21.35
N ALA A 137 -7.78 -7.04 20.22
CA ALA A 137 -7.48 -6.35 18.99
C ALA A 137 -8.16 -7.05 17.80
N VAL A 138 -8.59 -6.24 16.85
CA VAL A 138 -9.14 -6.69 15.58
C VAL A 138 -8.38 -5.99 14.46
N TRP A 139 -7.96 -6.76 13.47
CA TRP A 139 -7.39 -6.25 12.22
C TRP A 139 -8.26 -6.69 11.06
N LEU A 140 -8.56 -5.76 10.17
CA LEU A 140 -9.46 -5.95 9.03
C LEU A 140 -8.72 -5.58 7.76
N SER A 141 -8.96 -6.30 6.67
CA SER A 141 -8.53 -5.86 5.34
C SER A 141 -9.57 -6.13 4.28
N TRP A 142 -9.57 -5.26 3.26
CA TRP A 142 -10.42 -5.30 2.08
C TRP A 142 -9.51 -5.43 0.85
N ARG A 143 -9.84 -6.33 -0.07
CA ARG A 143 -9.14 -6.56 -1.33
C ARG A 143 -9.67 -5.69 -2.46
#